data_AF-A0A7J7GSC7-F1
#
_entry.id   AF-A0A7J7GSC7-F1
#
_cell.length_a   1.000
_cell.length_b   1.000
_cell.length_c   1.000
_cell.angle_alpha   90.00
_cell.angle_beta   90.00
_cell.angle_gamma   90.00
#
_symmetry.space_group_name_H-M   'P 1'
#
loop_
_entity.id
_entity.type
_entity.pdbx_description
1 polymer ?
#
loop_
_entity_poly.entity_id
_entity_poly.type
_entity_poly.pdbx_seq_one_letter_code
_entity_poly.pdbx_strand_id
1 'polypeptide(L)'
;MNHINLVEILMDVNQWTSVFSGIVSRALTLDILSTGVAGNYNGALQVMTAEFQVLSPLVPTRENYFVRYCKQHTDETWAVVDVSLENLHPSVISRCRKRPSGCLIQELPNGYSKVIWVEHVEVDDRAVHNIYKRLVNSGLAFGAKRWVATLDRQCERLASAMANNIPAGDVGVITTIEGRKSMMKLAQRMVIGFCSGVGASTAHTWTTLSGSGADDVRVMTRKSMDDPGRPPGIVLSAATSFWLPVPPKRVFDFLRNENARNEWDILSNRGVVQEMAHIANGRDPGNAVSLLRVNSGNSSQSNMLILQESCTDSTGSYVIYAPVDIVAMNVVLSGGDPDYVALLPSGFAILPDGPTHLGGGIPEVCLGDHY
;
A
#
# COMPACT_ATOMS: atom_id res chain seq x y z
N MET A 1 2.65 0.98 18.09
CA MET A 1 3.96 0.34 17.88
C MET A 1 5.00 1.10 18.69
N ASN A 2 6.02 0.42 19.24
CA ASN A 2 7.08 1.09 20.00
C ASN A 2 8.10 1.75 19.03
N HIS A 3 8.97 2.60 19.58
CA HIS A 3 9.86 3.44 18.78
C HIS A 3 10.99 2.63 18.14
N ILE A 4 11.49 1.59 18.80
CA ILE A 4 12.56 0.72 18.29
C ILE A 4 12.10 -0.01 17.02
N ASN A 5 10.93 -0.64 17.08
CA ASN A 5 10.37 -1.37 15.94
C ASN A 5 10.11 -0.43 14.76
N LEU A 6 9.69 0.81 15.01
CA LEU A 6 9.51 1.80 13.94
C LEU A 6 10.83 2.16 13.27
N VAL A 7 11.90 2.37 14.04
CA VAL A 7 13.24 2.63 13.49
C VAL A 7 13.73 1.43 12.69
N GLU A 8 13.55 0.21 13.20
CA GLU A 8 13.92 -1.02 12.49
C GLU A 8 13.18 -1.14 11.14
N ILE A 9 11.86 -0.94 11.14
CA ILE A 9 11.05 -0.94 9.91
C ILE A 9 11.57 0.05 8.89
N LEU A 10 12.00 1.25 9.31
CA LEU A 10 12.49 2.28 8.39
C LEU A 10 13.92 2.03 7.89
N MET A 11 14.75 1.36 8.68
CA MET A 11 16.16 1.12 8.36
C MET A 11 16.39 -0.22 7.66
N ASP A 12 15.47 -1.18 7.77
CA ASP A 12 15.45 -2.41 6.99
C ASP A 12 14.63 -2.19 5.70
N VAL A 13 15.30 -2.28 4.55
CA VAL A 13 14.68 -2.02 3.24
C VAL A 13 13.52 -2.96 2.92
N ASN A 14 13.55 -4.20 3.41
CA ASN A 14 12.49 -5.19 3.15
C ASN A 14 11.27 -4.92 4.04
N GLN A 15 11.49 -4.57 5.31
CA GLN A 15 10.41 -4.17 6.21
C GLN A 15 9.77 -2.86 5.73
N TRP A 16 10.58 -1.87 5.35
CA TRP A 16 10.11 -0.58 4.85
C TRP A 16 9.23 -0.74 3.61
N THR A 17 9.71 -1.49 2.62
CA THR A 17 8.96 -1.73 1.37
C THR A 17 7.70 -2.55 1.60
N SER A 18 7.71 -3.50 2.54
CA SER A 18 6.52 -4.29 2.91
C SER A 18 5.44 -3.43 3.56
N VAL A 19 5.80 -2.67 4.60
CA VAL A 19 4.89 -1.80 5.37
C VAL A 19 4.30 -0.69 4.48
N PHE A 20 5.13 -0.10 3.61
CA PHE A 20 4.76 1.01 2.76
C PHE A 20 4.57 0.62 1.29
N SER A 21 4.20 -0.62 0.98
CA SER A 21 4.07 -1.14 -0.40
C SER A 21 3.14 -0.33 -1.32
N GLY A 22 2.15 0.38 -0.76
CA GLY A 22 1.29 1.30 -1.51
C GLY A 22 1.95 2.63 -1.89
N ILE A 23 3.07 2.99 -1.27
CA ILE A 23 3.85 4.20 -1.50
C ILE A 23 5.20 3.88 -2.15
N VAL A 24 5.91 2.85 -1.68
CA VAL A 24 7.22 2.42 -2.17
C VAL A 24 7.02 1.22 -3.10
N SER A 25 7.21 1.40 -4.40
CA SER A 25 7.13 0.30 -5.37
C SER A 25 8.40 -0.55 -5.37
N ARG A 26 9.56 0.09 -5.16
CA ARG A 26 10.88 -0.53 -5.18
C ARG A 26 11.84 0.28 -4.32
N ALA A 27 12.72 -0.41 -3.62
CA ALA A 27 13.85 0.22 -2.96
C ALA A 27 15.04 -0.75 -2.87
N LEU A 28 16.25 -0.19 -2.85
CA LEU A 28 17.49 -0.94 -2.71
C LEU A 28 18.46 -0.14 -1.84
N THR A 29 19.12 -0.82 -0.90
CA THR A 29 20.31 -0.30 -0.24
C THR A 29 21.49 -0.54 -1.18
N LEU A 30 22.11 0.54 -1.64
CA LEU A 30 23.23 0.51 -2.58
C LEU A 30 24.56 0.43 -1.84
N ASP A 31 24.68 1.11 -0.70
CA ASP A 31 25.88 1.08 0.13
C ASP A 31 25.55 1.39 1.60
N ILE A 32 26.38 0.91 2.52
CA ILE A 32 26.30 1.19 3.96
C ILE A 32 27.55 1.95 4.36
N LEU A 33 27.44 3.28 4.42
CA LEU A 33 28.55 4.17 4.77
C LEU A 33 28.91 4.11 6.26
N SER A 34 27.90 3.83 7.10
CA SER A 34 28.08 3.61 8.54
C SER A 34 26.99 2.68 9.06
N THR A 35 27.37 1.68 9.85
CA THR A 35 26.41 0.82 10.55
C THR A 35 25.85 1.46 11.81
N GLY A 36 26.41 2.59 12.26
CA GLY A 36 26.07 3.21 13.54
C GLY A 36 26.65 2.46 14.74
N VAL A 37 26.11 2.75 15.93
CA VAL A 37 26.48 2.10 17.20
C VAL A 37 26.05 0.63 17.19
N ALA A 38 26.92 -0.28 17.65
CA ALA A 38 26.62 -1.70 17.69
C ALA A 38 25.30 -1.99 18.46
N GLY A 39 24.42 -2.78 17.83
CA GLY A 39 23.14 -3.19 18.41
C GLY A 39 21.97 -2.23 18.21
N ASN A 40 22.17 -1.08 17.56
CA ASN A 40 21.08 -0.20 17.13
C ASN A 40 21.46 0.63 15.87
N TYR A 41 20.59 1.54 15.43
CA TYR A 41 20.82 2.35 14.23
C TYR A 41 21.35 3.76 14.52
N ASN A 42 21.79 4.06 15.75
CA ASN A 42 22.24 5.41 16.10
C ASN A 42 23.52 5.77 15.34
N GLY A 43 23.44 6.74 14.43
CA GLY A 43 24.52 7.14 13.55
C GLY A 43 24.67 6.26 12.31
N ALA A 44 23.71 5.39 12.02
CA ALA A 44 23.70 4.59 10.80
C ALA A 44 23.42 5.46 9.58
N LEU A 45 24.13 5.19 8.48
CA LEU A 45 24.08 5.96 7.24
C LEU A 45 24.10 5.01 6.05
N GLN A 46 23.02 5.01 5.25
CA GLN A 46 22.84 4.12 4.11
C GLN A 46 22.60 4.94 2.83
N VAL A 47 23.21 4.55 1.73
CA VAL A 47 22.90 5.08 0.39
C VAL A 47 21.83 4.20 -0.21
N MET A 48 20.74 4.80 -0.67
CA MET A 48 19.57 4.08 -1.16
C MET A 48 19.06 4.65 -2.48
N THR A 49 18.41 3.80 -3.26
CA THR A 49 17.49 4.22 -4.31
C THR A 49 16.09 3.74 -3.97
N ALA A 50 15.09 4.56 -4.23
CA ALA A 50 13.69 4.17 -4.08
C ALA A 50 12.82 4.79 -5.16
N GLU A 51 11.76 4.07 -5.50
CA GLU A 51 10.73 4.49 -6.43
C GLU A 51 9.40 4.62 -5.67
N PHE A 52 8.84 5.82 -5.70
CA PHE A 52 7.59 6.15 -5.03
C PHE A 52 6.43 6.18 -6.02
N GLN A 53 5.29 5.61 -5.63
CA GLN A 53 4.16 5.38 -6.51
C GLN A 53 2.83 5.90 -5.94
N VAL A 54 1.93 6.25 -6.85
CA VAL A 54 0.49 6.26 -6.63
C VAL A 54 -0.07 5.08 -7.42
N LEU A 55 -1.07 4.39 -6.88
CA LEU A 55 -1.68 3.22 -7.54
C LEU A 55 -2.61 3.67 -8.67
N SER A 56 -2.02 4.26 -9.71
CA SER A 56 -2.67 4.63 -10.96
C SER A 56 -1.64 4.65 -12.09
N PRO A 57 -1.98 4.12 -13.29
CA PRO A 57 -1.13 4.25 -14.48
C PRO A 57 -0.96 5.69 -14.95
N LEU A 58 -1.82 6.64 -14.53
CA LEU A 58 -1.82 8.02 -15.00
C LEU A 58 -0.98 8.97 -14.11
N VAL A 59 -0.33 8.44 -13.08
CA VAL A 59 0.60 9.17 -12.23
C VAL A 59 1.99 8.52 -12.37
N PRO A 60 2.97 9.22 -12.96
CA PRO A 60 4.34 8.71 -13.04
C PRO A 60 4.93 8.44 -11.66
N THR A 61 5.78 7.42 -11.56
CA THR A 61 6.56 7.17 -10.36
C THR A 61 7.65 8.22 -10.17
N ARG A 62 8.08 8.40 -8.92
CA ARG A 62 9.17 9.31 -8.55
C ARG A 62 10.36 8.48 -8.09
N GLU A 63 11.42 8.50 -8.87
CA GLU A 63 12.67 7.82 -8.54
C GLU A 63 13.60 8.78 -7.81
N ASN A 64 14.11 8.38 -6.66
CA ASN A 64 15.02 9.17 -5.84
C ASN A 64 16.27 8.37 -5.53
N TYR A 65 17.42 9.03 -5.58
CA TYR A 65 18.71 8.53 -5.10
C TYR A 65 19.16 9.37 -3.91
N PHE A 66 19.19 8.79 -2.72
CA PHE A 66 19.32 9.53 -1.47
C PHE A 66 20.19 8.81 -0.44
N VAL A 67 20.65 9.57 0.54
CA VAL A 67 21.24 9.02 1.77
C VAL A 67 20.19 9.03 2.87
N ARG A 68 20.05 7.91 3.58
CA ARG A 68 19.23 7.76 4.79
C ARG A 68 20.14 7.77 6.01
N TYR A 69 19.94 8.74 6.89
CA TYR A 69 20.63 8.86 8.16
C TYR A 69 19.69 8.59 9.32
N CYS A 70 20.11 7.74 10.26
CA CYS A 70 19.39 7.48 11.49
C CYS A 70 20.20 7.99 12.69
N LYS A 71 19.55 8.77 13.56
CA LYS A 71 20.18 9.34 14.74
C LYS A 71 19.22 9.29 15.92
N GLN A 72 19.73 8.84 17.06
CA GLN A 72 19.06 9.07 18.33
C GLN A 72 19.51 10.43 18.89
N HIS A 73 18.55 11.32 19.11
CA HIS A 73 18.74 12.61 19.74
C HIS A 73 18.51 12.49 21.27
N THR A 74 18.64 13.61 22.00
CA THR A 74 18.22 13.69 23.40
C THR A 74 16.73 13.32 23.55
N ASP A 75 16.32 12.90 24.75
CA ASP A 75 14.93 12.56 25.10
C ASP A 75 14.34 11.36 24.34
N GLU A 76 15.16 10.34 24.08
CA GLU A 76 14.74 9.07 23.43
C GLU A 76 14.04 9.26 22.09
N THR A 77 14.30 10.40 21.42
CA THR A 77 13.72 10.72 20.12
C THR A 77 14.66 10.29 19.01
N TRP A 78 14.14 9.49 18.08
CA TRP A 78 14.85 9.06 16.88
C TRP A 78 14.49 9.94 15.70
N ALA A 79 15.50 10.28 14.88
CA ALA A 79 15.33 10.92 13.60
C ALA A 79 15.82 9.97 12.51
N VAL A 80 14.95 9.68 11.54
CA VAL A 80 15.32 9.01 10.28
C VAL A 80 15.12 10.03 9.17
N VAL A 81 16.19 10.39 8.48
CA VAL A 81 16.21 11.50 7.52
C VAL A 81 16.80 11.05 6.19
N ASP A 82 16.07 11.32 5.12
CA ASP A 82 16.44 11.11 3.74
C ASP A 82 16.81 12.44 3.07
N VAL A 83 17.93 12.46 2.35
CA VAL A 83 18.38 13.62 1.55
C VAL A 83 18.91 13.14 0.20
N SER A 84 18.38 13.68 -0.90
CA SER A 84 18.83 13.34 -2.25
C SER A 84 20.32 13.69 -2.47
N LEU A 85 21.02 12.78 -3.14
CA LEU A 85 22.44 12.91 -3.52
C LEU A 85 22.63 13.35 -4.97
N GLU A 86 21.56 13.66 -5.71
CA GLU A 86 21.61 13.96 -7.15
C GLU A 86 22.52 15.15 -7.51
N ASN A 87 22.75 16.09 -6.58
CA ASN A 87 23.70 17.19 -6.77
C ASN A 87 25.17 16.72 -6.87
N LEU A 88 25.48 15.52 -6.39
CA LEU A 88 26.82 14.93 -6.43
C LEU A 88 27.10 14.21 -7.75
N HIS A 89 26.06 13.93 -8.56
CA HIS A 89 26.20 13.27 -9.85
C HIS A 89 25.33 13.94 -10.94
N PRO A 90 25.87 14.91 -11.69
CA PRO A 90 25.12 15.68 -12.70
C PRO A 90 24.72 14.89 -13.97
N SER A 91 24.97 13.58 -14.03
CA SER A 91 24.65 12.74 -15.19
C SER A 91 23.20 12.24 -15.23
N VAL A 92 22.45 12.41 -14.13
CA VAL A 92 21.03 12.06 -14.07
C VAL A 92 20.22 13.35 -14.04
N ILE A 93 19.45 13.61 -15.10
CA ILE A 93 18.40 14.64 -15.08
C ILE A 93 17.34 14.14 -14.08
N SER A 94 17.55 14.40 -12.78
CA SER A 94 16.61 13.97 -11.76
C SER A 94 15.39 14.88 -11.81
N ARG A 95 14.24 14.30 -12.19
CA ARG A 95 12.95 15.00 -12.19
C ARG A 95 12.37 15.13 -10.78
N CYS A 96 13.01 14.54 -9.77
CA CYS A 96 12.56 14.51 -8.40
C CYS A 96 13.78 14.63 -7.48
N ARG A 97 13.70 15.53 -6.49
CA ARG A 97 14.77 15.80 -5.53
C ARG A 97 14.20 15.91 -4.13
N LYS A 98 14.67 15.04 -3.25
CA LYS A 98 14.29 15.02 -1.83
C LYS A 98 15.19 15.98 -1.04
N ARG A 99 14.61 17.08 -0.57
CA ARG A 99 15.19 17.91 0.51
C ARG A 99 15.09 17.12 1.83
N PRO A 100 15.75 17.54 2.93
CA PRO A 100 15.67 16.84 4.21
C PRO A 100 14.22 16.51 4.59
N SER A 101 13.93 15.21 4.62
CA SER A 101 12.61 14.63 4.76
C SER A 101 12.73 13.33 5.54
N GLY A 102 11.65 12.83 6.13
CA GLY A 102 11.64 11.62 6.93
C GLY A 102 10.79 11.82 8.16
N CYS A 103 11.17 11.23 9.30
CA CYS A 103 10.35 11.30 10.50
C CYS A 103 11.15 11.40 11.80
N LEU A 104 10.52 12.04 12.77
CA LEU A 104 10.88 12.02 14.18
C LEU A 104 9.97 11.02 14.90
N ILE A 105 10.57 10.14 15.71
CA ILE A 105 9.89 9.09 16.47
C ILE A 105 10.26 9.26 17.92
N GLN A 106 9.31 9.71 18.73
CA GLN A 106 9.50 9.93 20.16
C GLN A 106 8.80 8.83 20.95
N GLU A 107 9.50 8.24 21.92
CA GLU A 107 8.89 7.30 22.87
C GLU A 107 7.87 8.01 23.77
N LEU A 108 6.74 7.32 24.01
CA LEU A 108 5.74 7.74 24.99
C LEU A 108 5.71 6.75 26.16
N PRO A 109 5.38 7.19 27.40
CA PRO A 109 5.42 6.33 28.60
C PRO A 109 4.52 5.09 28.56
N ASN A 110 3.56 5.04 27.65
CA ASN A 110 2.59 3.95 27.49
C ASN A 110 3.06 2.87 26.49
N GLY A 111 4.31 2.93 26.02
CA GLY A 111 4.87 2.01 25.02
C GLY A 111 4.44 2.32 23.57
N TYR A 112 3.72 3.42 23.35
CA TYR A 112 3.43 3.94 22.01
C TYR A 112 4.52 4.94 21.58
N SER A 113 4.41 5.40 20.34
CA SER A 113 5.31 6.41 19.79
C SER A 113 4.53 7.57 19.22
N LYS A 114 5.04 8.77 19.44
CA LYS A 114 4.63 9.96 18.70
C LYS A 114 5.50 10.08 17.46
N VAL A 115 4.86 10.05 16.29
CA VAL A 115 5.55 10.15 14.99
C VAL A 115 5.21 11.49 14.34
N ILE A 116 6.23 12.23 13.94
CA ILE A 116 6.10 13.47 13.15
C ILE A 116 6.79 13.21 11.82
N TRP A 117 6.07 13.35 10.72
CA TRP A 117 6.59 13.10 9.38
C TRP A 117 6.72 14.41 8.59
N VAL A 118 7.84 14.60 7.92
CA VAL A 118 8.13 15.75 7.05
C VAL A 118 8.51 15.24 5.68
N GLU A 119 7.81 15.69 4.64
CA GLU A 119 8.18 15.39 3.24
C GLU A 119 8.37 16.71 2.50
N HIS A 120 9.59 16.95 2.04
CA HIS A 120 9.99 18.12 1.26
C HIS A 120 10.66 17.64 -0.02
N VAL A 121 9.91 17.68 -1.13
CA VAL A 121 10.33 17.12 -2.41
C VAL A 121 10.09 18.15 -3.52
N GLU A 122 11.14 18.44 -4.28
CA GLU A 122 11.10 19.23 -5.51
C GLU A 122 10.88 18.26 -6.68
N VAL A 123 9.87 18.48 -7.53
CA VAL A 123 9.52 17.52 -8.58
C VAL A 123 8.88 18.19 -9.79
N ASP A 124 9.19 17.69 -10.98
CA ASP A 124 8.50 18.08 -12.22
C ASP A 124 7.27 17.19 -12.47
N ASP A 125 6.10 17.68 -12.05
CA ASP A 125 4.81 16.99 -12.19
C ASP A 125 4.10 17.25 -13.54
N ARG A 126 4.78 17.79 -14.57
CA ARG A 126 4.15 18.07 -15.89
C ARG A 126 3.54 16.84 -16.56
N ALA A 127 4.08 15.66 -16.29
CA ALA A 127 3.60 14.39 -16.85
C ALA A 127 2.41 13.79 -16.07
N VAL A 128 1.96 14.41 -14.96
CA VAL A 128 0.79 13.95 -14.20
C VAL A 128 -0.49 14.26 -14.98
N HIS A 129 -1.34 13.25 -15.16
CA HIS A 129 -2.62 13.43 -15.83
C HIS A 129 -3.56 14.38 -15.07
N ASN A 130 -4.40 15.10 -15.81
CA ASN A 130 -5.24 16.18 -15.26
C ASN A 130 -6.16 15.73 -14.12
N ILE A 131 -6.69 14.49 -14.16
CA ILE A 131 -7.58 13.98 -13.10
C ILE A 131 -6.87 13.83 -11.75
N TYR A 132 -5.53 13.66 -11.74
CA TYR A 132 -4.73 13.50 -10.51
C TYR A 132 -3.97 14.76 -10.11
N LYS A 133 -3.93 15.79 -10.97
CA LYS A 133 -3.13 16.99 -10.74
C LYS A 133 -3.45 17.67 -9.42
N ARG A 134 -4.72 17.71 -9.02
CA ARG A 134 -5.16 18.28 -7.74
C ARG A 134 -4.71 17.45 -6.54
N LEU A 135 -4.90 16.13 -6.58
CA LEU A 135 -4.44 15.20 -5.55
C LEU A 135 -2.92 15.29 -5.33
N VAL A 136 -2.15 15.39 -6.43
CA VAL A 136 -0.69 15.50 -6.37
C VAL A 136 -0.27 16.86 -5.80
N ASN A 137 -0.83 17.96 -6.32
CA ASN A 137 -0.49 19.31 -5.88
C ASN A 137 -0.88 19.59 -4.42
N SER A 138 -1.91 18.92 -3.90
CA SER A 138 -2.32 19.08 -2.50
C SER A 138 -1.43 18.30 -1.52
N GLY A 139 -0.43 17.57 -2.01
CA GLY A 139 0.44 16.72 -1.17
C GLY A 139 -0.23 15.45 -0.63
N LEU A 140 -1.46 15.12 -1.03
CA LEU A 140 -2.14 13.90 -0.58
C LEU A 140 -1.57 12.65 -1.25
N ALA A 141 -1.05 12.78 -2.49
CA ALA A 141 -0.46 11.67 -3.23
C ALA A 141 0.91 11.22 -2.68
N PHE A 142 1.78 12.15 -2.29
CA PHE A 142 3.18 11.83 -1.97
C PHE A 142 3.68 12.45 -0.66
N GLY A 143 2.86 13.27 0.00
CA GLY A 143 3.27 14.01 1.20
C GLY A 143 3.14 13.21 2.50
N ALA A 144 3.57 13.85 3.59
CA ALA A 144 3.63 13.29 4.93
C ALA A 144 2.31 12.63 5.41
N LYS A 145 1.16 13.20 5.06
CA LYS A 145 -0.15 12.65 5.46
C LYS A 145 -0.36 11.22 4.98
N ARG A 146 0.13 10.87 3.78
CA ARG A 146 0.00 9.53 3.21
C ARG A 146 0.89 8.51 3.93
N TRP A 147 2.10 8.92 4.27
CA TRP A 147 3.02 8.11 5.08
C TRP A 147 2.44 7.81 6.46
N VAL A 148 1.97 8.84 7.16
CA VAL A 148 1.36 8.69 8.50
C VAL A 148 0.11 7.83 8.45
N ALA A 149 -0.80 8.07 7.49
CA ALA A 149 -2.02 7.27 7.33
C ALA A 149 -1.70 5.80 7.03
N THR A 150 -0.70 5.53 6.18
CA THR A 150 -0.25 4.17 5.90
C THR A 150 0.36 3.51 7.14
N LEU A 151 1.17 4.23 7.92
CA LEU A 151 1.76 3.71 9.14
C LEU A 151 0.71 3.40 10.21
N ASP A 152 -0.27 4.29 10.40
CA ASP A 152 -1.38 4.10 11.35
C ASP A 152 -2.17 2.84 10.98
N ARG A 153 -2.52 2.68 9.70
CA ARG A 153 -3.20 1.49 9.17
C ARG A 153 -2.39 0.21 9.38
N GLN A 154 -1.08 0.25 9.17
CA GLN A 154 -0.23 -0.94 9.41
C GLN A 154 -0.12 -1.28 10.90
N CYS A 155 -0.12 -0.28 11.78
CA CYS A 155 -0.19 -0.51 13.23
C CYS A 155 -1.50 -1.20 13.61
N GLU A 156 -2.63 -0.75 13.08
CA GLU A 156 -3.93 -1.38 13.27
C GLU A 156 -3.98 -2.83 12.75
N ARG A 157 -3.40 -3.06 11.57
CA ARG A 157 -3.29 -4.38 10.97
C ARG A 157 -2.49 -5.34 11.83
N LEU A 158 -1.31 -4.91 12.30
CA LEU A 158 -0.45 -5.73 13.15
C LEU A 158 -1.12 -6.03 14.49
N ALA A 159 -1.81 -5.06 15.10
CA ALA A 159 -2.60 -5.28 16.30
C ALA A 159 -3.70 -6.33 16.07
N SER A 160 -4.38 -6.28 14.92
CA SER A 160 -5.42 -7.25 14.53
C SER A 160 -4.84 -8.66 14.33
N ALA A 161 -3.66 -8.78 13.72
CA ALA A 161 -2.98 -10.07 13.54
C ALA A 161 -2.43 -10.66 14.86
N MET A 162 -2.06 -9.80 15.83
CA MET A 162 -1.55 -10.21 17.15
C MET A 162 -2.66 -10.47 18.18
N ALA A 163 -3.91 -10.17 17.87
CA ALA A 163 -5.02 -10.36 18.81
C ALA A 163 -5.22 -11.86 19.12
N ASN A 164 -5.02 -12.22 20.39
CA ASN A 164 -5.10 -13.60 20.89
C ASN A 164 -6.54 -14.09 21.13
N ASN A 165 -7.53 -13.20 20.98
CA ASN A 165 -8.94 -13.55 21.06
C ASN A 165 -9.57 -13.36 19.69
N ILE A 166 -10.42 -14.31 19.29
CA ILE A 166 -11.33 -14.16 18.15
C ILE A 166 -12.56 -13.40 18.68
N PRO A 167 -12.77 -12.13 18.29
CA PRO A 167 -13.94 -11.37 18.73
C PRO A 167 -15.23 -12.10 18.34
N ALA A 168 -16.26 -12.03 19.20
CA ALA A 168 -17.56 -12.67 18.93
C ALA A 168 -18.30 -12.13 17.68
N GLY A 169 -17.78 -11.07 17.05
CA GLY A 169 -18.26 -10.50 15.79
C GLY A 169 -17.52 -10.97 14.54
N ASP A 170 -16.40 -11.71 14.68
CA ASP A 170 -15.75 -12.38 13.54
C ASP A 170 -16.66 -13.55 13.14
N VAL A 171 -17.46 -13.35 12.09
CA VAL A 171 -18.24 -14.42 11.47
C VAL A 171 -17.25 -15.40 10.86
N GLY A 172 -17.46 -16.71 11.06
CA GLY A 172 -17.04 -17.67 10.04
C GLY A 172 -16.09 -18.81 10.41
N VAL A 173 -15.52 -19.38 9.36
CA VAL A 173 -14.75 -20.65 9.35
C VAL A 173 -13.36 -20.60 10.00
N ILE A 174 -12.94 -19.45 10.54
CA ILE A 174 -11.63 -19.29 11.19
C ILE A 174 -11.74 -19.77 12.64
N THR A 175 -11.21 -20.96 12.92
CA THR A 175 -11.34 -21.59 14.24
C THR A 175 -10.07 -21.50 15.09
N THR A 176 -8.94 -21.06 14.52
CA THR A 176 -7.64 -21.05 15.20
C THR A 176 -6.92 -19.69 15.06
N ILE A 177 -6.08 -19.36 16.04
CA ILE A 177 -5.25 -18.14 16.04
C ILE A 177 -4.21 -18.23 14.91
N GLU A 178 -3.65 -19.41 14.69
CA GLU A 178 -2.70 -19.71 13.64
C GLU A 178 -3.34 -19.51 12.27
N GLY A 179 -4.56 -20.01 12.08
CA GLY A 179 -5.34 -19.81 10.86
C GLY A 179 -5.60 -18.34 10.55
N ARG A 180 -5.96 -17.56 11.58
CA ARG A 180 -6.11 -16.11 11.47
C ARG A 180 -4.81 -15.43 11.03
N LYS A 181 -3.67 -15.77 11.65
CA LYS A 181 -2.36 -15.22 11.30
C LYS A 181 -1.97 -15.57 9.86
N SER A 182 -2.15 -16.83 9.45
CA SER A 182 -1.88 -17.28 8.09
C SER A 182 -2.77 -16.58 7.06
N MET A 183 -4.05 -16.37 7.36
CA MET A 183 -4.97 -15.62 6.49
C MET A 183 -4.57 -14.14 6.37
N MET A 184 -4.18 -13.50 7.48
CA MET A 184 -3.68 -12.12 7.47
C MET A 184 -2.37 -11.97 6.67
N LYS A 185 -1.47 -12.95 6.78
CA LYS A 185 -0.22 -13.01 5.99
C LYS A 185 -0.53 -13.22 4.49
N LEU A 186 -1.48 -14.09 4.16
CA LEU A 186 -1.95 -14.29 2.78
C LEU A 186 -2.53 -13.00 2.17
N ALA A 187 -3.39 -12.31 2.92
CA ALA A 187 -3.99 -11.04 2.50
C ALA A 187 -2.92 -9.95 2.32
N GLN A 188 -1.91 -9.90 3.19
CA GLN A 188 -0.80 -8.95 3.04
C GLN A 188 -0.03 -9.19 1.74
N ARG A 189 0.27 -10.46 1.40
CA ARG A 189 0.91 -10.78 0.12
C ARG A 189 0.03 -10.39 -1.07
N MET A 190 -1.29 -10.59 -0.96
CA MET A 190 -2.25 -10.17 -1.99
C MET A 190 -2.15 -8.66 -2.25
N VAL A 191 -2.15 -7.84 -1.19
CA VAL A 191 -2.03 -6.38 -1.27
C VAL A 191 -0.68 -5.95 -1.86
N ILE A 192 0.43 -6.52 -1.40
CA ILE A 192 1.77 -6.23 -1.96
C ILE A 192 1.81 -6.57 -3.45
N GLY A 193 1.25 -7.73 -3.82
CA GLY A 193 1.14 -8.16 -5.21
C GLY A 193 0.33 -7.19 -6.07
N PHE A 194 -0.81 -6.70 -5.57
CA PHE A 194 -1.63 -5.69 -6.23
C PHE A 194 -0.87 -4.38 -6.44
N CYS A 195 -0.25 -3.85 -5.39
CA CYS A 195 0.54 -2.62 -5.45
C CYS A 195 1.68 -2.72 -6.47
N SER A 196 2.31 -3.89 -6.58
CA SER A 196 3.37 -4.13 -7.57
C SER A 196 2.85 -4.21 -9.02
N GLY A 197 1.59 -4.61 -9.22
CA GLY A 197 1.01 -4.84 -10.55
C GLY A 197 0.24 -3.65 -11.12
N VAL A 198 -0.25 -2.73 -10.28
CA VAL A 198 -1.03 -1.55 -10.71
C VAL A 198 -0.15 -0.31 -10.90
N GLY A 199 0.94 -0.21 -10.14
CA GLY A 199 1.85 0.93 -10.20
C GLY A 199 2.59 1.06 -11.53
N ALA A 200 2.86 2.30 -11.94
CA ALA A 200 3.61 2.61 -13.16
C ALA A 200 5.13 2.35 -13.03
N SER A 201 5.55 1.32 -12.29
CA SER A 201 6.97 1.11 -11.99
C SER A 201 7.81 0.88 -13.25
N THR A 202 9.02 1.45 -13.28
CA THR A 202 9.97 1.29 -14.39
C THR A 202 10.64 -0.09 -14.44
N ALA A 203 10.45 -0.93 -13.42
CA ALA A 203 11.01 -2.29 -13.36
C ALA A 203 10.51 -3.21 -14.49
N HIS A 204 9.35 -2.90 -15.07
CA HIS A 204 8.76 -3.67 -16.16
C HIS A 204 8.26 -2.73 -17.26
N THR A 205 8.41 -3.15 -18.51
CA THR A 205 7.98 -2.35 -19.66
C THR A 205 6.46 -2.36 -19.73
N TRP A 206 5.85 -1.22 -19.40
CA TRP A 206 4.43 -0.96 -19.65
C TRP A 206 4.21 -0.57 -21.11
N THR A 207 3.29 -1.24 -21.77
CA THR A 207 2.84 -0.89 -23.11
C THR A 207 1.48 -0.20 -22.99
N THR A 208 1.36 1.01 -23.53
CA THR A 208 0.07 1.70 -23.63
C THR A 208 -0.67 1.13 -24.84
N LEU A 209 -1.89 0.64 -24.64
CA LEU A 209 -2.72 0.21 -25.77
C LEU A 209 -3.20 1.46 -26.50
N SER A 210 -2.80 1.64 -27.75
CA SER A 210 -3.22 2.78 -28.57
C SER A 210 -4.46 2.39 -29.37
N GLY A 211 -5.58 3.10 -29.20
CA GLY A 211 -6.85 2.79 -29.87
C GLY A 211 -8.00 3.70 -29.43
N SER A 212 -9.06 3.80 -30.23
CA SER A 212 -10.24 4.62 -29.93
C SER A 212 -10.84 4.23 -28.57
N GLY A 213 -10.62 5.05 -27.53
CA GLY A 213 -11.09 4.82 -26.15
C GLY A 213 -10.16 4.00 -25.26
N ALA A 214 -8.93 3.69 -25.71
CA ALA A 214 -7.95 2.86 -24.99
C ALA A 214 -6.73 3.64 -24.46
N ASP A 215 -6.65 4.96 -24.67
CA ASP A 215 -5.49 5.78 -24.30
C ASP A 215 -5.19 5.78 -22.79
N ASP A 216 -6.16 5.39 -21.95
CA ASP A 216 -6.04 5.30 -20.49
C ASP A 216 -5.82 3.87 -19.96
N VAL A 217 -5.60 2.88 -20.82
CA VAL A 217 -5.32 1.49 -20.43
C VAL A 217 -3.85 1.17 -20.65
N ARG A 218 -3.16 0.78 -19.58
CA ARG A 218 -1.80 0.28 -19.63
C ARG A 218 -1.77 -1.21 -19.37
N VAL A 219 -0.93 -1.92 -20.12
CA VAL A 219 -0.74 -3.36 -19.98
C VAL A 219 0.74 -3.66 -19.77
N MET A 220 1.03 -4.49 -18.77
CA MET A 220 2.35 -5.03 -18.48
C MET A 220 2.30 -6.54 -18.63
N THR A 221 3.34 -7.11 -19.24
CA THR A 221 3.57 -8.55 -19.27
C THR A 221 4.81 -8.88 -18.45
N ARG A 222 4.68 -9.75 -17.44
CA ARG A 222 5.79 -10.21 -16.60
C ARG A 222 5.92 -11.72 -16.69
N LYS A 223 7.14 -12.21 -16.91
CA LYS A 223 7.46 -13.64 -16.79
C LYS A 223 7.68 -13.96 -15.31
N SER A 224 6.96 -14.95 -14.80
CA SER A 224 7.05 -15.46 -13.43
C SER A 224 7.49 -16.91 -13.50
N MET A 225 8.74 -17.22 -13.18
CA MET A 225 9.25 -18.62 -13.18
C MET A 225 9.62 -19.11 -11.78
N ASP A 226 10.05 -18.20 -10.89
CA ASP A 226 10.63 -18.54 -9.58
C ASP A 226 10.07 -17.64 -8.45
N ASP A 227 8.79 -17.23 -8.55
CA ASP A 227 8.13 -16.37 -7.55
C ASP A 227 7.13 -17.23 -6.72
N PRO A 228 7.49 -17.66 -5.50
CA PRO A 228 6.62 -18.46 -4.65
C PRO A 228 5.26 -17.79 -4.44
N GLY A 229 4.19 -18.55 -4.61
CA GLY A 229 2.82 -18.03 -4.47
C GLY A 229 2.32 -17.24 -5.68
N ARG A 230 3.04 -17.25 -6.81
CA ARG A 230 2.48 -16.89 -8.12
C ARG A 230 2.51 -18.08 -9.07
N PRO A 231 1.48 -18.25 -9.93
CA PRO A 231 1.52 -19.28 -10.96
C PRO A 231 2.74 -19.11 -11.88
N PRO A 232 3.44 -20.20 -12.25
CA PRO A 232 4.50 -20.13 -13.24
C PRO A 232 3.93 -19.79 -14.61
N GLY A 233 4.62 -18.94 -15.37
CA GLY A 233 4.24 -18.54 -16.72
C GLY A 233 4.27 -17.04 -16.95
N ILE A 234 3.36 -16.57 -17.80
CA ILE A 234 3.24 -15.16 -18.15
C ILE A 234 2.07 -14.57 -17.36
N VAL A 235 2.37 -13.57 -16.53
CA VAL A 235 1.37 -12.78 -15.81
C VAL A 235 1.11 -11.51 -16.60
N LEU A 236 -0.16 -11.27 -16.92
CA LEU A 236 -0.63 -10.04 -17.53
C LEU A 236 -1.21 -9.14 -16.44
N SER A 237 -0.74 -7.89 -16.38
CA SER A 237 -1.32 -6.86 -15.52
C SER A 237 -1.88 -5.76 -16.41
N ALA A 238 -3.12 -5.37 -16.14
CA ALA A 238 -3.76 -4.26 -16.82
C ALA A 238 -4.27 -3.28 -15.77
N ALA A 239 -4.06 -1.99 -16.01
CA ALA A 239 -4.53 -0.94 -15.14
C ALA A 239 -5.14 0.19 -15.97
N THR A 240 -6.18 0.81 -15.43
CA THR A 240 -6.81 1.99 -16.00
C THR A 240 -7.22 2.94 -14.88
N SER A 241 -7.57 4.17 -15.23
CA SER A 241 -8.03 5.18 -14.28
C SER A 241 -9.07 6.06 -14.93
N PHE A 242 -10.14 6.33 -14.19
CA PHE A 242 -11.21 7.19 -14.61
C PHE A 242 -11.74 7.96 -13.40
N TRP A 243 -12.41 9.07 -13.67
CA TRP A 243 -12.98 9.93 -12.65
C TRP A 243 -14.49 9.68 -12.51
N LEU A 244 -15.00 9.76 -11.27
CA LEU A 244 -16.42 9.62 -10.96
C LEU A 244 -16.93 10.84 -10.19
N PRO A 245 -18.12 11.38 -10.52
CA PRO A 245 -18.75 12.48 -9.78
C PRO A 245 -19.43 11.99 -8.49
N VAL A 246 -18.76 11.14 -7.71
CA VAL A 246 -19.32 10.46 -6.53
C VAL A 246 -18.29 10.50 -5.41
N PRO A 247 -18.68 10.74 -4.14
CA PRO A 247 -17.74 10.74 -3.02
C PRO A 247 -16.98 9.40 -2.91
N PRO A 248 -15.65 9.41 -2.66
CA PRO A 248 -14.83 8.20 -2.56
C PRO A 248 -15.41 7.14 -1.61
N LYS A 249 -15.93 7.56 -0.45
CA LYS A 249 -16.54 6.66 0.54
C LYS A 249 -17.72 5.88 -0.02
N ARG A 250 -18.56 6.50 -0.85
CA ARG A 250 -19.71 5.81 -1.46
C ARG A 250 -19.27 4.76 -2.48
N VAL A 251 -18.21 5.06 -3.24
CA VAL A 251 -17.61 4.08 -4.17
C VAL A 251 -16.99 2.92 -3.39
N PHE A 252 -16.28 3.21 -2.30
CA PHE A 252 -15.68 2.22 -1.42
C PHE A 252 -16.74 1.29 -0.79
N ASP A 253 -17.79 1.87 -0.21
CA ASP A 253 -18.89 1.12 0.40
C ASP A 253 -19.65 0.26 -0.62
N PHE A 254 -19.81 0.74 -1.85
CA PHE A 254 -20.41 -0.04 -2.93
C PHE A 254 -19.52 -1.22 -3.35
N LEU A 255 -18.23 -0.99 -3.59
CA LEU A 255 -17.31 -2.02 -4.09
C LEU A 255 -17.02 -3.12 -3.07
N ARG A 256 -16.98 -2.80 -1.77
CA ARG A 256 -16.71 -3.81 -0.73
C ARG A 256 -17.94 -4.65 -0.37
N ASN A 257 -19.15 -4.17 -0.65
CA ASN A 257 -20.40 -4.81 -0.27
C ASN A 257 -20.64 -6.08 -1.10
N GLU A 258 -20.73 -7.22 -0.41
CA GLU A 258 -20.96 -8.53 -0.99
C GLU A 258 -22.28 -8.60 -1.79
N ASN A 259 -23.31 -7.86 -1.37
CA ASN A 259 -24.61 -7.85 -2.02
C ASN A 259 -24.62 -7.09 -3.35
N ALA A 260 -23.69 -6.17 -3.56
CA ALA A 260 -23.54 -5.40 -4.79
C ALA A 260 -22.48 -6.01 -5.73
N ARG A 261 -21.77 -7.06 -5.28
CA ARG A 261 -20.62 -7.61 -6.01
C ARG A 261 -21.00 -8.19 -7.38
N ASN A 262 -22.20 -8.76 -7.49
CA ASN A 262 -22.74 -9.28 -8.74
C ASN A 262 -23.01 -8.22 -9.81
N GLU A 263 -23.02 -6.93 -9.45
CA GLU A 263 -23.21 -5.81 -10.39
C GLU A 263 -21.95 -5.49 -11.19
N TRP A 264 -20.77 -5.83 -10.66
CA TRP A 264 -19.49 -5.40 -11.24
C TRP A 264 -18.43 -6.50 -11.36
N ASP A 265 -18.46 -7.53 -10.51
CA ASP A 265 -17.47 -8.60 -10.50
C ASP A 265 -17.89 -9.76 -11.41
N ILE A 266 -17.21 -9.90 -12.55
CA ILE A 266 -17.42 -11.00 -13.48
C ILE A 266 -17.20 -12.37 -12.83
N LEU A 267 -16.35 -12.47 -11.80
CA LEU A 267 -16.10 -13.72 -11.07
C LEU A 267 -17.34 -14.19 -10.29
N SER A 268 -18.25 -13.28 -9.95
CA SER A 268 -19.48 -13.63 -9.25
C SER A 268 -20.49 -14.30 -10.16
N ASN A 269 -20.37 -14.18 -11.50
CA ASN A 269 -21.25 -14.80 -12.49
C ASN A 269 -22.76 -14.65 -12.16
N ARG A 270 -23.16 -13.48 -11.64
CA ARG A 270 -24.50 -13.15 -11.13
C ARG A 270 -25.00 -14.02 -9.95
N GLY A 271 -24.15 -14.86 -9.37
CA GLY A 271 -24.43 -15.63 -8.16
C GLY A 271 -24.53 -14.75 -6.92
N VAL A 272 -25.14 -15.31 -5.88
CA VAL A 272 -25.22 -14.65 -4.57
C VAL A 272 -23.89 -14.84 -3.86
N VAL A 273 -23.29 -13.75 -3.40
CA VAL A 273 -22.02 -13.77 -2.67
C VAL A 273 -22.31 -13.83 -1.18
N GLN A 274 -21.68 -14.77 -0.50
CA GLN A 274 -21.80 -14.97 0.94
C GLN A 274 -20.44 -14.75 1.60
N GLU A 275 -20.41 -13.93 2.65
CA GLU A 275 -19.23 -13.81 3.51
C GLU A 275 -19.13 -15.06 4.42
N MET A 276 -18.01 -15.76 4.28
CA MET A 276 -17.69 -16.99 5.00
C MET A 276 -16.77 -16.77 6.18
N ALA A 277 -15.95 -15.71 6.14
CA ALA A 277 -15.09 -15.29 7.21
C ALA A 277 -14.91 -13.77 7.18
N HIS A 278 -14.79 -13.16 8.35
CA HIS A 278 -14.54 -11.73 8.51
C HIS A 278 -13.51 -11.50 9.61
N ILE A 279 -12.45 -10.73 9.32
CA ILE A 279 -11.49 -10.23 10.30
C ILE A 279 -11.50 -8.71 10.21
N ALA A 280 -11.98 -8.04 11.26
CA ALA A 280 -11.85 -6.58 11.36
C ALA A 280 -10.36 -6.18 11.37
N ASN A 281 -10.03 -5.15 10.59
CA ASN A 281 -8.65 -4.75 10.29
C ASN A 281 -8.42 -3.25 10.55
N GLY A 282 -8.95 -2.75 11.66
CA GLY A 282 -8.79 -1.35 12.08
C GLY A 282 -10.00 -0.78 12.81
N ARG A 283 -9.94 0.53 13.08
CA ARG A 283 -11.03 1.25 13.75
C ARG A 283 -12.23 1.51 12.82
N ASP A 284 -11.98 1.69 11.53
CA ASP A 284 -13.05 1.86 10.54
C ASP A 284 -13.69 0.49 10.24
N PRO A 285 -15.03 0.34 10.34
CA PRO A 285 -15.70 -0.93 10.09
C PRO A 285 -15.60 -1.39 8.63
N GLY A 286 -15.21 -0.51 7.70
CA GLY A 286 -14.90 -0.88 6.33
C GLY A 286 -13.53 -1.53 6.16
N ASN A 287 -12.64 -1.44 7.15
CA ASN A 287 -11.33 -2.07 7.11
C ASN A 287 -11.45 -3.52 7.56
N ALA A 288 -11.31 -4.46 6.63
CA ALA A 288 -11.49 -5.88 6.92
C ALA A 288 -10.72 -6.76 5.94
N VAL A 289 -10.44 -7.99 6.39
CA VAL A 289 -10.05 -9.11 5.55
C VAL A 289 -11.21 -10.11 5.57
N SER A 290 -11.81 -10.35 4.40
CA SER A 290 -12.99 -11.19 4.24
C SER A 290 -12.72 -12.37 3.32
N LEU A 291 -13.35 -13.50 3.61
CA LEU A 291 -13.40 -14.65 2.72
C LEU A 291 -14.81 -14.78 2.16
N LEU A 292 -14.97 -14.73 0.85
CA LEU A 292 -16.26 -14.75 0.20
C LEU A 292 -16.43 -16.03 -0.62
N ARG A 293 -17.64 -16.58 -0.62
CA ARG A 293 -18.05 -17.69 -1.48
C ARG A 293 -19.12 -17.20 -2.45
N VAL A 294 -18.97 -17.56 -3.72
CA VAL A 294 -19.99 -17.32 -4.74
C VAL A 294 -20.89 -18.55 -4.80
N ASN A 295 -22.16 -18.40 -4.42
CA ASN A 295 -23.16 -19.45 -4.53
C ASN A 295 -23.82 -19.34 -5.92
N SER A 296 -23.34 -20.13 -6.87
CA SER A 296 -23.92 -20.26 -8.21
C SER A 296 -24.67 -21.59 -8.34
N GLY A 297 -25.80 -21.60 -9.07
CA GLY A 297 -26.56 -22.82 -9.36
C GLY A 297 -25.80 -23.85 -10.23
N ASN A 298 -24.66 -23.45 -10.81
CA ASN A 298 -23.79 -24.34 -11.58
C ASN A 298 -22.63 -24.88 -10.71
N SER A 299 -22.62 -26.20 -10.53
CA SER A 299 -21.69 -26.94 -9.64
C SER A 299 -20.21 -26.91 -10.03
N SER A 300 -19.83 -26.37 -11.19
CA SER A 300 -18.44 -26.34 -11.66
C SER A 300 -17.60 -25.17 -11.13
N GLN A 301 -18.21 -24.16 -10.49
CA GLN A 301 -17.52 -23.02 -9.88
C GLN A 301 -17.32 -23.17 -8.35
N SER A 302 -17.66 -24.34 -7.77
CA SER A 302 -17.72 -24.55 -6.32
C SER A 302 -16.37 -24.60 -5.58
N ASN A 303 -15.25 -24.64 -6.30
CA ASN A 303 -13.93 -24.93 -5.71
C ASN A 303 -13.07 -23.69 -5.43
N MET A 304 -13.54 -22.49 -5.82
CA MET A 304 -12.82 -21.25 -5.59
C MET A 304 -13.54 -20.39 -4.55
N LEU A 305 -12.77 -19.75 -3.68
CA LEU A 305 -13.19 -18.69 -2.78
C LEU A 305 -12.56 -17.37 -3.24
N ILE A 306 -13.08 -16.25 -2.75
CA ILE A 306 -12.49 -14.93 -2.99
C ILE A 306 -11.95 -14.42 -1.67
N LEU A 307 -10.63 -14.25 -1.59
CA LEU A 307 -10.02 -13.49 -0.51
C LEU A 307 -10.15 -12.00 -0.86
N GLN A 308 -10.66 -11.19 0.05
CA GLN A 308 -10.78 -9.74 -0.10
C GLN A 308 -10.12 -9.04 1.07
N GLU A 309 -9.41 -7.97 0.79
CA GLU A 309 -9.02 -6.96 1.76
C GLU A 309 -9.58 -5.61 1.33
N SER A 310 -10.39 -5.02 2.21
CA SER A 310 -10.86 -3.64 2.09
C SER A 310 -10.18 -2.78 3.13
N CYS A 311 -9.73 -1.59 2.72
CA CYS A 311 -9.24 -0.60 3.66
C CYS A 311 -9.49 0.82 3.19
N THR A 312 -9.65 1.74 4.13
CA THR A 312 -9.87 3.16 3.89
C THR A 312 -9.16 3.99 4.95
N ASP A 313 -8.63 5.13 4.52
CA ASP A 313 -8.06 6.15 5.39
C ASP A 313 -8.25 7.55 4.78
N SER A 314 -7.63 8.56 5.39
CA SER A 314 -7.76 9.96 4.99
C SER A 314 -7.09 10.33 3.65
N THR A 315 -6.37 9.39 3.01
CA THR A 315 -5.63 9.59 1.76
C THR A 315 -6.12 8.71 0.61
N GLY A 316 -6.88 7.66 0.90
CA GLY A 316 -7.53 6.83 -0.10
C GLY A 316 -8.17 5.58 0.49
N SER A 317 -8.82 4.83 -0.39
CA SER A 317 -9.44 3.55 -0.07
C SER A 317 -9.06 2.50 -1.10
N TYR A 318 -9.05 1.24 -0.70
CA TYR A 318 -8.68 0.11 -1.52
C TYR A 318 -9.65 -1.05 -1.30
N VAL A 319 -10.03 -1.71 -2.38
CA VAL A 319 -10.74 -3.00 -2.35
C VAL A 319 -9.95 -3.95 -3.23
N ILE A 320 -9.18 -4.83 -2.61
CA ILE A 320 -8.25 -5.74 -3.28
C ILE A 320 -8.72 -7.15 -3.04
N TYR A 321 -8.75 -7.98 -4.07
CA TYR A 321 -9.23 -9.34 -3.96
C TYR A 321 -8.50 -10.29 -4.91
N ALA A 322 -8.55 -11.58 -4.61
CA ALA A 322 -8.00 -12.63 -5.45
C ALA A 322 -8.83 -13.91 -5.30
N PRO A 323 -9.05 -14.66 -6.38
CA PRO A 323 -9.58 -16.01 -6.28
C PRO A 323 -8.54 -16.93 -5.65
N VAL A 324 -8.97 -17.80 -4.74
CA VAL A 324 -8.12 -18.79 -4.04
C VAL A 324 -8.82 -20.14 -4.04
N ASP A 325 -8.07 -21.21 -4.31
CA ASP A 325 -8.57 -22.57 -4.25
C ASP A 325 -8.97 -22.97 -2.81
N ILE A 326 -10.09 -23.68 -2.66
CA ILE A 326 -10.63 -24.07 -1.36
C ILE A 326 -9.69 -25.00 -0.57
N VAL A 327 -8.96 -25.88 -1.26
CA VAL A 327 -8.02 -26.82 -0.61
C VAL A 327 -6.83 -26.03 -0.06
N ALA A 328 -6.28 -25.11 -0.85
CA ALA A 328 -5.24 -24.20 -0.40
C ALA A 328 -5.71 -23.33 0.77
N MET A 329 -6.93 -22.79 0.69
CA MET A 329 -7.49 -21.97 1.76
C MET A 329 -7.72 -22.76 3.05
N ASN A 330 -8.16 -24.03 2.98
CA ASN A 330 -8.31 -24.87 4.17
C ASN A 330 -6.98 -25.10 4.90
N VAL A 331 -5.88 -25.24 4.16
CA VAL A 331 -4.53 -25.32 4.74
C VAL A 331 -4.18 -24.02 5.46
N VAL A 332 -4.44 -22.87 4.82
CA VAL A 332 -4.20 -21.54 5.42
C VAL A 332 -5.04 -21.34 6.68
N LEU A 333 -6.33 -21.66 6.64
CA LEU A 333 -7.25 -21.56 7.78
C LEU A 333 -6.89 -22.53 8.93
N SER A 334 -6.13 -23.58 8.64
CA SER A 334 -5.59 -24.50 9.64
C SER A 334 -4.22 -24.06 10.20
N GLY A 335 -3.72 -22.88 9.81
CA GLY A 335 -2.43 -22.34 10.25
C GLY A 335 -1.24 -22.75 9.38
N GLY A 336 -1.48 -23.34 8.21
CA GLY A 336 -0.42 -23.63 7.24
C GLY A 336 0.22 -22.36 6.67
N ASP A 337 1.43 -22.50 6.15
CA ASP A 337 2.18 -21.36 5.58
C ASP A 337 1.56 -20.91 4.24
N PRO A 338 1.11 -19.65 4.14
CA PRO A 338 0.51 -19.15 2.91
C PRO A 338 1.53 -18.89 1.78
N ASP A 339 2.84 -18.95 2.02
CA ASP A 339 3.90 -18.47 1.10
C ASP A 339 3.88 -19.11 -0.31
N TYR A 340 3.28 -20.29 -0.46
CA TYR A 340 3.16 -20.98 -1.75
C TYR A 340 1.74 -20.96 -2.35
N VAL A 341 0.76 -20.34 -1.69
CA VAL A 341 -0.60 -20.23 -2.22
C VAL A 341 -0.62 -19.32 -3.44
N ALA A 342 -1.01 -19.84 -4.59
CA ALA A 342 -1.06 -19.06 -5.83
C ALA A 342 -2.08 -17.92 -5.73
N LEU A 343 -1.65 -16.67 -5.96
CA LEU A 343 -2.52 -15.48 -6.01
C LEU A 343 -2.28 -14.66 -7.28
N LEU A 344 -3.39 -14.20 -7.88
CA LEU A 344 -3.41 -13.17 -8.91
C LEU A 344 -4.34 -12.04 -8.44
N PRO A 345 -3.81 -11.04 -7.73
CA PRO A 345 -4.63 -9.99 -7.14
C PRO A 345 -5.20 -9.05 -8.20
N SER A 346 -6.42 -8.60 -7.96
CA SER A 346 -7.14 -7.58 -8.71
C SER A 346 -7.82 -6.63 -7.72
N GLY A 347 -8.32 -5.49 -8.18
CA GLY A 347 -8.99 -4.57 -7.26
C GLY A 347 -9.02 -3.13 -7.74
N PHE A 348 -9.37 -2.27 -6.79
CA PHE A 348 -9.57 -0.84 -7.00
C PHE A 348 -8.75 -0.04 -6.01
N ALA A 349 -8.09 1.00 -6.51
CA ALA A 349 -7.59 2.11 -5.71
C ALA A 349 -8.52 3.31 -5.92
N ILE A 350 -9.09 3.81 -4.82
CA ILE A 350 -10.08 4.89 -4.81
C ILE A 350 -9.41 6.08 -4.16
N LEU A 351 -9.10 7.10 -4.97
CA LEU A 351 -8.34 8.26 -4.53
C LEU A 351 -9.24 9.50 -4.53
N PRO A 352 -9.12 10.41 -3.54
CA PRO A 352 -9.87 11.65 -3.55
C PRO A 352 -9.35 12.62 -4.60
N ASP A 353 -10.19 13.55 -5.06
CA ASP A 353 -9.78 14.62 -5.98
C ASP A 353 -8.82 15.65 -5.35
N GLY A 354 -8.69 15.62 -4.01
CA GLY A 354 -8.02 16.65 -3.22
C GLY A 354 -8.99 17.70 -2.67
N PRO A 355 -8.49 18.68 -1.89
CA PRO A 355 -9.32 19.71 -1.28
C PRO A 355 -10.06 20.52 -2.34
N THR A 356 -11.37 20.71 -2.16
CA THR A 356 -12.14 21.67 -2.95
C THR A 356 -11.77 23.08 -2.48
N HIS A 357 -11.05 23.84 -3.30
CA HIS A 357 -11.01 25.30 -3.15
C HIS A 357 -12.39 25.88 -3.51
N LEU A 358 -13.36 25.71 -2.63
CA LEU A 358 -14.59 26.53 -2.60
C LEU A 358 -14.50 27.35 -1.31
N GLY A 359 -14.36 28.66 -1.48
CA GLY A 359 -13.85 29.58 -0.47
C GLY A 359 -14.69 29.75 0.79
N GLY A 360 -14.02 30.26 1.83
CA GLY A 360 -14.65 30.84 3.02
C GLY A 360 -14.05 30.36 4.35
N GLY A 361 -12.95 30.98 4.77
CA GLY A 361 -12.45 30.91 6.16
C GLY A 361 -10.94 30.72 6.27
N ILE A 362 -10.21 31.80 6.59
CA ILE A 362 -8.84 31.73 7.12
C ILE A 362 -8.93 31.17 8.55
N PRO A 363 -7.98 30.31 8.98
CA PRO A 363 -7.01 30.78 9.98
C PRO A 363 -5.55 30.44 9.65
N GLU A 364 -4.70 31.46 9.90
CA GLU A 364 -3.26 31.45 10.20
C GLU A 364 -2.24 30.92 9.18
N VAL A 365 -1.81 31.86 8.32
CA VAL A 365 -0.42 32.30 8.12
C VAL A 365 0.69 31.39 8.68
N CYS A 366 1.53 30.87 7.78
CA CYS A 366 2.98 31.08 7.86
C CYS A 366 3.48 31.35 6.45
N LEU A 367 3.85 32.63 6.23
CA LEU A 367 4.52 33.15 5.05
C LEU A 367 5.82 32.37 4.78
N GLY A 368 6.15 32.23 3.50
CA GLY A 368 7.50 31.90 3.08
C GLY A 368 8.45 33.08 3.24
N ASP A 369 9.72 32.84 2.93
CA ASP A 369 10.53 33.83 2.24
C ASP A 369 11.48 33.13 1.27
N HIS A 370 11.50 33.68 0.07
CA HIS A 370 12.55 33.48 -0.92
C HIS A 370 13.78 34.29 -0.51
N TYR A 371 14.95 33.64 -0.52
CA TYR A 371 16.16 34.14 -1.18
C TYR A 371 16.89 32.95 -1.80
#